data_AF-A0A1Y5F1J9-F1
#
_entry.id   AF-A0A1Y5F1J9-F1
#
_cell.length_a   1.000
_cell.length_b   1.000
_cell.length_c   1.000
_cell.angle_alpha   90.00
_cell.angle_beta   90.00
_cell.angle_gamma   90.00
#
_symmetry.space_group_name_H-M   'P 1'
#
loop_
_entity.id
_entity.type
_entity.pdbx_description
1 polymer ?
#
loop_
_entity_poly.entity_id
_entity_poly.type
_entity_poly.pdbx_seq_one_letter_code
_entity_poly.pdbx_strand_id
1 'polypeptide(L)'
;MATKRSHSKTRSKANSGLGSIISDSFKKVFLSSQGMPIMLTLSVLGILFVLFRMKGIELNYKISTMNKDIDKVALESKELKAKKARLLSVKNLRKMASKYDLKQPKQTQVIVIP
;
A
#
# COMPACT_ATOMS: atom_id res chain seq x y z
N MET A 1 -39.49 77.53 18.12
CA MET A 1 -39.90 76.27 17.47
C MET A 1 -38.90 75.98 16.36
N ALA A 2 -38.05 74.95 16.52
CA ALA A 2 -37.04 74.57 15.53
C ALA A 2 -37.36 73.17 15.00
N THR A 3 -37.35 73.04 13.68
CA THR A 3 -37.82 71.90 12.90
C THR A 3 -36.69 70.93 12.57
N LYS A 4 -36.91 69.66 12.94
CA LYS A 4 -36.55 68.38 12.29
C LYS A 4 -35.64 68.43 11.03
N ARG A 5 -34.56 67.60 11.03
CA ARG A 5 -34.35 66.48 10.06
C ARG A 5 -33.04 65.72 10.32
N SER A 6 -33.18 64.40 10.43
CA SER A 6 -32.11 63.38 10.38
C SER A 6 -31.63 63.14 8.95
N HIS A 7 -30.35 62.80 8.75
CA HIS A 7 -29.80 61.96 7.67
C HIS A 7 -28.28 61.87 7.89
N SER A 8 -27.50 60.87 7.53
CA SER A 8 -27.66 59.44 7.25
C SER A 8 -26.21 58.96 7.05
N LYS A 9 -25.86 57.77 7.57
CA LYS A 9 -24.52 57.16 7.48
C LYS A 9 -24.03 57.04 6.04
N THR A 10 -22.87 57.60 5.73
CA THR A 10 -22.05 57.22 4.57
C THR A 10 -20.97 56.24 5.01
N ARG A 11 -21.20 54.95 4.73
CA ARG A 11 -20.17 53.89 4.79
C ARG A 11 -19.74 53.58 3.35
N SER A 12 -18.57 54.05 2.95
CA SER A 12 -17.90 53.62 1.71
C SER A 12 -17.31 52.22 1.91
N LYS A 13 -17.95 51.21 1.30
CA LYS A 13 -17.38 49.87 1.11
C LYS A 13 -16.84 49.81 -0.33
N ALA A 14 -15.54 50.02 -0.50
CA ALA A 14 -14.84 49.80 -1.76
C ALA A 14 -13.76 48.75 -1.52
N ASN A 15 -14.10 47.47 -1.76
CA ASN A 15 -13.11 46.40 -1.95
C ASN A 15 -13.71 45.15 -2.65
N SER A 16 -14.76 45.33 -3.45
CA SER A 16 -15.46 44.24 -4.17
C SER A 16 -15.06 44.12 -5.64
N GLY A 17 -14.15 44.96 -6.16
CA GLY A 17 -13.83 45.00 -7.60
C GLY A 17 -12.93 43.86 -8.08
N LEU A 18 -11.90 43.47 -7.33
CA LEU A 18 -10.92 42.50 -7.83
C LEU A 18 -11.45 41.05 -7.76
N GLY A 19 -12.11 40.69 -6.66
CA GLY A 19 -12.69 39.35 -6.49
C GLY A 19 -13.87 39.07 -7.41
N SER A 20 -14.67 40.10 -7.76
CA SER A 20 -15.77 39.96 -8.72
C SER A 20 -15.24 39.74 -10.14
N ILE A 21 -14.27 40.52 -10.61
CA ILE A 21 -13.66 40.38 -11.95
C ILE A 21 -13.02 38.99 -12.15
N ILE A 22 -12.32 38.50 -11.13
CA ILE A 22 -11.73 37.16 -11.15
C ILE A 22 -12.85 36.11 -11.21
N SER A 23 -13.85 36.21 -10.33
CA SER A 23 -14.97 35.26 -10.30
C SER A 23 -15.80 35.23 -11.59
N ASP A 24 -15.98 36.38 -12.25
CA ASP A 24 -16.75 36.50 -13.48
C ASP A 24 -15.97 35.98 -14.68
N SER A 25 -14.65 36.15 -14.69
CA SER A 25 -13.75 35.54 -15.68
C SER A 25 -13.68 34.02 -15.53
N PHE A 26 -13.60 33.51 -14.30
CA PHE A 26 -13.69 32.08 -14.03
C PHE A 26 -15.03 31.52 -14.48
N LYS A 27 -16.17 32.15 -14.16
CA LYS A 27 -17.49 31.70 -14.62
C LYS A 27 -17.61 31.68 -16.15
N LYS A 28 -17.08 32.69 -16.86
CA LYS A 28 -17.06 32.74 -18.33
C LYS A 28 -16.21 31.63 -18.95
N VAL A 29 -15.06 31.30 -18.34
CA VAL A 29 -14.20 30.22 -18.81
C VAL A 29 -14.79 28.85 -18.45
N PHE A 30 -15.41 28.71 -17.29
CA PHE A 30 -16.05 27.46 -16.83
C PHE A 30 -17.34 27.12 -17.60
N LEU A 31 -18.12 28.14 -18.00
CA LEU A 31 -19.35 27.99 -18.79
C LEU A 31 -19.11 28.15 -20.30
N SER A 32 -17.86 28.29 -20.74
CA SER A 32 -17.50 28.26 -22.15
C SER A 32 -17.57 26.83 -22.69
N SER A 33 -18.10 26.67 -23.92
CA SER A 33 -18.19 25.38 -24.64
C SER A 33 -16.85 24.63 -24.72
N GLN A 34 -15.73 25.34 -24.62
CA GLN A 34 -14.38 24.76 -24.70
C GLN A 34 -13.72 24.58 -23.32
N GLY A 35 -14.14 25.32 -22.30
CA GLY A 35 -13.57 25.22 -20.95
C GLY A 35 -14.21 24.13 -20.08
N MET A 36 -15.48 23.81 -20.29
CA MET A 36 -16.19 22.76 -19.55
C MET A 36 -15.58 21.35 -19.75
N PRO A 37 -15.21 20.91 -20.98
CA PRO A 37 -14.54 19.63 -21.18
C PRO A 37 -13.15 19.56 -20.51
N ILE A 38 -12.42 20.68 -20.51
CA ILE A 38 -11.07 20.76 -19.91
C ILE A 38 -11.17 20.60 -18.39
N MET A 39 -12.11 21.28 -17.74
CA MET A 39 -12.32 21.15 -16.30
C MET A 39 -12.80 19.75 -15.91
N LEU A 40 -13.65 19.12 -16.73
CA LEU A 40 -14.08 17.74 -16.52
C LEU A 40 -12.89 16.78 -16.55
N THR A 41 -12.03 16.89 -17.56
CA THR A 41 -10.84 16.03 -17.69
C THR A 41 -9.88 16.22 -16.52
N LEU A 42 -9.61 17.47 -16.10
CA LEU A 42 -8.80 17.79 -14.92
C LEU A 42 -9.40 17.19 -13.63
N SER A 43 -10.72 17.23 -13.47
CA SER A 43 -11.39 16.60 -12.34
C SER A 43 -11.20 15.07 -12.33
N VAL A 44 -11.35 14.41 -13.49
CA VAL A 44 -11.12 12.97 -13.63
C VAL A 44 -9.66 12.60 -13.35
N LEU A 45 -8.70 13.36 -13.87
CA LEU A 45 -7.27 13.16 -13.59
C LEU A 45 -6.96 13.32 -12.09
N GLY A 46 -7.57 14.31 -11.43
CA GLY A 46 -7.40 14.52 -9.99
C GLY A 46 -7.92 13.34 -9.16
N ILE A 47 -9.12 12.85 -9.48
CA ILE A 47 -9.71 11.67 -8.81
C ILE A 47 -8.83 10.44 -9.04
N LEU A 48 -8.38 10.23 -10.29
CA LEU A 48 -7.55 9.09 -10.66
C LEU A 48 -6.20 9.10 -9.92
N PHE A 49 -5.57 10.27 -9.76
CA PHE A 49 -4.34 10.42 -8.99
C PHE A 49 -4.53 10.01 -7.52
N VAL A 50 -5.61 10.45 -6.89
CA VAL A 50 -5.92 10.09 -5.50
C VAL A 50 -6.18 8.59 -5.37
N LEU A 51 -6.92 7.99 -6.31
CA LEU A 51 -7.18 6.56 -6.34
C LEU A 51 -5.90 5.75 -6.50
N PHE A 52 -5.01 6.13 -7.43
CA PHE A 52 -3.71 5.47 -7.58
C PHE A 52 -2.86 5.58 -6.31
N ARG A 53 -2.84 6.75 -5.66
CA ARG A 53 -2.12 6.94 -4.39
C ARG A 53 -2.64 6.04 -3.28
N MET A 54 -3.96 5.87 -3.17
CA MET A 54 -4.56 4.97 -2.18
C MET A 54 -4.33 3.50 -2.52
N LYS A 55 -4.42 3.12 -3.80
CA LYS A 55 -4.15 1.76 -4.26
C LYS A 55 -2.69 1.34 -4.09
N GLY A 56 -1.75 2.27 -4.28
CA GLY A 56 -0.33 2.02 -4.02
C GLY A 56 -0.05 1.68 -2.55
N ILE A 57 -0.70 2.40 -1.63
CA ILE A 57 -0.57 2.13 -0.19
C ILE A 57 -1.16 0.77 0.19
N GLU A 58 -2.38 0.46 -0.28
CA GLU A 58 -3.03 -0.84 -0.05
C GLU A 58 -2.17 -2.01 -0.56
N LEU A 59 -1.62 -1.86 -1.76
CA LEU A 59 -0.77 -2.88 -2.37
C LEU A 59 0.51 -3.09 -1.56
N ASN A 60 1.16 -2.02 -1.11
CA ASN A 60 2.37 -2.12 -0.30
C ASN A 60 2.12 -2.85 1.04
N TYR A 61 0.98 -2.60 1.68
CA TYR A 61 0.60 -3.34 2.88
C TYR A 61 0.41 -4.84 2.59
N LYS A 62 -0.28 -5.20 1.50
CA LYS A 62 -0.46 -6.60 1.10
C LYS A 62 0.87 -7.29 0.79
N ILE A 63 1.76 -6.61 0.07
CA ILE A 63 3.10 -7.13 -0.25
C ILE A 63 3.89 -7.34 1.04
N SER A 64 3.86 -6.39 1.98
CA SER A 64 4.56 -6.51 3.26
C SER A 64 4.07 -7.71 4.07
N THR A 65 2.75 -7.96 4.12
CA THR A 65 2.20 -9.14 4.80
C THR A 65 2.60 -10.43 4.11
N MET A 66 2.55 -10.48 2.77
CA MET A 66 2.96 -11.66 2.01
C MET A 66 4.44 -11.99 2.20
N ASN A 67 5.31 -10.98 2.18
CA ASN A 67 6.75 -11.18 2.40
C ASN A 67 7.04 -11.73 3.80
N LYS A 68 6.32 -11.26 4.83
CA LYS A 68 6.46 -11.83 6.19
C LYS A 68 6.09 -13.30 6.24
N ASP A 69 5.06 -13.72 5.51
CA ASP A 69 4.66 -15.13 5.48
C ASP A 69 5.64 -15.99 4.68
N ILE A 70 6.21 -15.45 3.59
CA ILE A 70 7.32 -16.09 2.86
C ILE A 70 8.53 -16.29 3.79
N ASP A 71 8.89 -15.26 4.56
CA ASP A 71 10.02 -15.34 5.49
C ASP A 71 9.80 -16.38 6.59
N LYS A 72 8.58 -16.48 7.13
CA LYS A 72 8.21 -17.53 8.09
C LYS A 72 8.38 -18.92 7.47
N VAL A 73 7.83 -19.15 6.29
CA VAL A 73 7.96 -20.45 5.59
C VAL A 73 9.43 -20.75 5.29
N ALA A 74 10.22 -19.75 4.90
CA ALA A 74 11.64 -19.91 4.68
C ALA A 74 12.38 -20.32 5.97
N LEU A 75 12.06 -19.70 7.11
CA LEU A 75 12.62 -20.07 8.41
C LEU A 75 12.19 -21.48 8.85
N GLU A 76 10.90 -21.80 8.76
CA GLU A 76 10.36 -23.13 9.05
C GLU A 76 11.03 -24.20 8.18
N SER A 77 11.26 -23.92 6.90
CA SER A 77 11.95 -24.85 5.99
C SER A 77 13.40 -25.10 6.43
N LYS A 78 14.10 -24.08 6.95
CA LYS A 78 15.46 -24.21 7.49
C LYS A 78 15.44 -25.06 8.76
N GLU A 79 14.49 -24.82 9.65
CA GLU A 79 14.31 -25.62 10.86
C GLU A 79 13.97 -27.08 10.55
N LEU A 80 13.06 -27.32 9.60
CA LEU A 80 12.67 -28.65 9.15
C LEU A 80 13.87 -29.41 8.56
N LYS A 81 14.69 -28.75 7.74
CA LYS A 81 15.94 -29.33 7.22
C LYS A 81 16.91 -29.68 8.34
N ALA A 82 17.08 -28.79 9.32
CA ALA A 82 17.93 -29.04 10.48
C ALA A 82 17.40 -30.20 11.35
N LYS A 83 16.09 -30.27 11.60
CA LYS A 83 15.43 -31.38 12.32
C LYS A 83 15.61 -32.69 11.56
N LYS A 84 15.40 -32.70 10.24
CA LYS A 84 15.63 -33.86 9.37
C LYS A 84 17.08 -34.34 9.47
N ALA A 85 18.06 -33.45 9.33
CA ALA A 85 19.48 -33.78 9.45
C ALA A 85 19.83 -34.33 10.84
N ARG A 86 19.26 -33.75 11.91
CA ARG A 86 19.42 -34.25 13.28
C ARG A 86 18.84 -35.66 13.44
N LEU A 87 17.65 -35.93 12.91
CA LEU A 87 17.02 -37.26 12.96
C LEU A 87 17.80 -38.30 12.14
N LEU A 88 18.32 -37.90 10.98
CA LEU A 88 19.16 -38.72 10.11
C LEU A 88 20.63 -38.77 10.55
N SER A 89 20.99 -38.18 11.69
CA SER A 89 22.35 -38.25 12.20
C SER A 89 22.73 -39.68 12.54
N VAL A 90 23.99 -40.04 12.30
CA VAL A 90 24.53 -41.39 12.56
C VAL A 90 24.22 -41.87 13.98
N LYS A 91 24.27 -40.96 14.97
CA LYS A 91 23.94 -41.27 16.37
C LYS A 91 22.49 -41.74 16.53
N ASN A 92 21.54 -41.02 15.94
CA ASN A 92 20.12 -41.38 16.02
C ASN A 92 19.79 -42.62 15.19
N LEU A 93 20.40 -42.77 14.01
CA LEU A 93 20.26 -43.96 13.19
C LEU A 93 20.80 -45.22 13.89
N ARG A 94 21.96 -45.14 14.55
CA ARG A 94 22.51 -46.25 15.36
C ARG A 94 21.60 -46.59 16.52
N LYS A 95 21.10 -45.58 17.25
CA LYS A 95 20.15 -45.80 18.35
C LYS A 95 18.87 -46.49 17.87
N MET A 96 18.37 -46.11 16.70
CA MET A 96 17.20 -46.73 16.09
C MET A 96 17.50 -48.17 15.64
N ALA A 97 18.65 -48.40 15.00
CA ALA A 97 19.08 -49.74 14.59
C ALA A 97 19.18 -50.70 15.78
N SER A 98 19.77 -50.25 16.90
CA SER A 98 19.82 -51.05 18.15
C SER A 98 18.44 -51.33 18.75
N LYS A 99 17.45 -50.45 18.56
CA LYS A 99 16.08 -50.68 19.07
C LYS A 99 15.35 -51.78 18.30
N TYR A 100 15.69 -51.99 17.03
CA TYR A 100 15.03 -52.94 16.13
C TYR A 100 15.95 -54.10 15.72
N ASP A 101 17.05 -54.33 16.46
CA ASP A 101 18.07 -55.37 16.19
C ASP A 101 18.61 -55.38 14.75
N LEU A 102 18.69 -54.20 14.13
CA LEU A 102 19.25 -54.03 12.80
C LEU A 102 20.79 -53.96 12.88
N LYS A 103 21.47 -54.82 12.12
CA LYS A 103 22.94 -54.82 12.00
C LYS A 103 23.39 -53.77 10.98
N GLN A 104 24.55 -53.16 11.25
CA GLN A 104 25.15 -52.21 10.33
C GLN A 104 25.55 -52.93 9.03
N PRO A 105 25.20 -52.40 7.85
CA PRO A 105 25.51 -53.05 6.57
C PRO A 105 27.02 -53.09 6.32
N LYS A 106 27.49 -54.16 5.68
CA LYS A 106 28.88 -54.28 5.23
C LYS A 106 29.10 -53.43 3.97
N GLN A 107 30.36 -53.08 3.68
CA GLN A 107 30.70 -52.24 2.52
C GLN A 107 30.18 -52.81 1.19
N THR A 108 30.08 -54.14 1.05
CA THR A 108 29.52 -54.84 -0.11
C THR A 108 28.00 -54.68 -0.26
N GLN A 109 27.31 -54.19 0.76
CA GLN A 109 25.84 -54.00 0.79
C GLN A 109 25.42 -52.54 0.62
N VAL A 110 26.37 -51.62 0.46
CA VAL A 110 26.10 -50.19 0.25
C VAL A 110 25.86 -49.93 -1.23
N ILE A 111 24.66 -49.47 -1.58
CA ILE A 111 24.32 -49.08 -2.96
C ILE A 111 24.39 -47.54 -3.04
N VAL A 112 25.23 -47.02 -3.93
CA VAL A 112 25.32 -45.59 -4.23
C VAL A 112 24.49 -45.33 -5.47
N ILE A 113 23.46 -44.49 -5.35
CA ILE A 113 22.64 -44.05 -6.48
C ILE A 113 23.18 -42.68 -6.93
N PRO A 114 23.65 -42.54 -8.19
CA PRO A 114 24.15 -41.27 -8.73
C PRO A 114 23.03 -40.24 -8.96
#